data_AF-A0A536I2B9-F1
#
_entry.id   AF-A0A536I2B9-F1
#
_cell.length_a   1.000
_cell.length_b   1.000
_cell.length_c   1.000
_cell.angle_alpha   90.00
_cell.angle_beta   90.00
_cell.angle_gamma   90.00
#
_symmetry.space_group_name_H-M   'P 1'
#
loop_
_entity.id
_entity.type
_entity.pdbx_description
1 polymer ?
#
loop_
_entity_poly.entity_id
_entity_poly.type
_entity_poly.pdbx_seq_one_letter_code
_entity_poly.pdbx_strand_id
1 'polypeptide(L)'
;MSNLVLVGFMGSGKTSVGRALADRLGRPFIDLDAVIAADAGLPISAIFQQEQEAGFRARESRCLRAVLAEDGRVVAVGGGAPLDEANWQAIRAGNWVVALTTSPAELKVRLREATDRPLLRPSVGAAIDSLLPARIGRYREADLVVSTDGRSPAAVATAIADALPHDGMERIAVDVHGFPHEIVVGSGLCHLLPGVLARASVQGPVALITDSVVGPRHAMTVEHTLQAGGWRPHRFELAAGEAAKSLEALNVLYQFMASAGIDRSGAVIALGGGVVGDVAGFAAATWMRGIPYVQVPTTLLAMVDSSIGGKTAVNLPAGKNLVGAVHQPVAIICDLDYLKTLPEGEYRAAWGEIIKCAVAGDRQLFDDLRAARSAALGREEPVVRRIVARAAAFKARIVAEDPHDRNGRAVLNYGHTVAHAMETALGYG
;
A
#
# COMPACT_ATOMS: atom_id res chain seq x y z
N MET A 1 5.89 -16.54 6.05
CA MET A 1 4.71 -16.22 5.20
C MET A 1 3.87 -15.27 6.03
N SER A 2 3.50 -14.10 5.51
CA SER A 2 2.71 -13.14 6.29
C SER A 2 1.37 -13.71 6.78
N ASN A 3 0.91 -13.26 7.95
CA ASN A 3 -0.44 -13.54 8.41
C ASN A 3 -1.48 -12.84 7.54
N LEU A 4 -2.69 -13.37 7.54
CA LEU A 4 -3.88 -12.74 7.00
C LEU A 4 -4.83 -12.40 8.16
N VAL A 5 -4.99 -11.12 8.44
CA VAL A 5 -5.76 -10.60 9.56
C VAL A 5 -7.12 -10.10 9.07
N LEU A 6 -8.19 -10.74 9.53
CA LEU A 6 -9.57 -10.37 9.26
C LEU A 6 -10.07 -9.36 10.29
N VAL A 7 -10.36 -8.15 9.83
CA VAL A 7 -10.99 -7.07 10.61
C VAL A 7 -12.43 -6.84 10.17
N GLY A 8 -13.21 -6.12 10.97
CA GLY A 8 -14.57 -5.75 10.60
C GLY A 8 -15.55 -5.78 11.77
N PHE A 9 -16.76 -5.29 11.53
CA PHE A 9 -17.78 -5.15 12.57
C PHE A 9 -18.22 -6.51 13.13
N MET A 10 -18.76 -6.54 14.35
CA MET A 10 -19.31 -7.78 14.90
C MET A 10 -20.48 -8.28 14.02
N GLY A 11 -20.56 -9.58 13.76
CA GLY A 11 -21.56 -10.13 12.82
C GLY A 11 -21.18 -10.03 11.34
N SER A 12 -20.02 -9.46 10.99
CA SER A 12 -19.55 -9.41 9.59
C SER A 12 -19.09 -10.76 9.01
N GLY A 13 -19.03 -11.81 9.84
CA GLY A 13 -18.66 -13.15 9.40
C GLY A 13 -17.17 -13.50 9.53
N LYS A 14 -16.35 -12.68 10.22
CA LYS A 14 -14.90 -12.93 10.41
C LYS A 14 -14.55 -14.37 10.78
N THR A 15 -15.22 -14.95 11.78
CA THR A 15 -14.94 -16.33 12.22
C THR A 15 -15.29 -17.34 11.12
N SER A 16 -16.47 -17.25 10.51
CA SER A 16 -16.91 -18.20 9.49
C SER A 16 -16.13 -18.08 8.18
N VAL A 17 -15.89 -16.86 7.71
CA VAL A 17 -15.06 -16.56 6.53
C VAL A 17 -13.61 -16.97 6.80
N GLY A 18 -13.09 -16.68 8.00
CA GLY A 18 -11.73 -17.02 8.41
C GLY A 18 -11.46 -18.51 8.41
N ARG A 19 -12.39 -19.34 8.90
CA ARG A 19 -12.28 -20.80 8.80
C ARG A 19 -12.25 -21.27 7.34
N ALA A 20 -13.22 -20.84 6.53
CA ALA A 20 -13.29 -21.23 5.12
C ALA A 20 -12.03 -20.80 4.33
N LEU A 21 -11.49 -19.61 4.65
CA LEU A 21 -10.28 -19.08 4.03
C LEU A 21 -9.03 -19.85 4.49
N ALA A 22 -8.94 -20.16 5.79
CA ALA A 22 -7.85 -20.94 6.36
C ALA A 22 -7.79 -22.35 5.74
N ASP A 23 -8.93 -23.02 5.62
CA ASP A 23 -9.05 -24.33 4.98
C ASP A 23 -8.59 -24.27 3.51
N ARG A 24 -9.04 -23.24 2.77
CA ARG A 24 -8.66 -23.03 1.36
C ARG A 24 -7.16 -22.78 1.18
N LEU A 25 -6.55 -22.02 2.08
CA LEU A 25 -5.13 -21.66 2.02
C LEU A 25 -4.21 -22.70 2.67
N GLY A 26 -4.77 -23.73 3.33
CA GLY A 26 -3.98 -24.69 4.12
C GLY A 26 -3.25 -24.05 5.30
N ARG A 27 -3.86 -23.04 5.94
CA ARG A 27 -3.27 -22.25 7.03
C ARG A 27 -4.03 -22.47 8.36
N PRO A 28 -3.38 -22.32 9.53
CA PRO A 28 -4.09 -22.34 10.80
C PRO A 28 -5.05 -21.15 10.94
N PHE A 29 -6.26 -21.40 11.43
CA PHE A 29 -7.21 -20.35 11.81
C PHE A 29 -7.13 -20.03 13.30
N ILE A 30 -7.03 -18.76 13.64
CA ILE A 30 -7.04 -18.25 15.02
C ILE A 30 -8.17 -17.23 15.18
N ASP A 31 -9.04 -17.44 16.17
CA ASP A 31 -10.04 -16.45 16.60
C ASP A 31 -9.56 -15.78 17.89
N LEU A 32 -9.26 -14.47 17.82
CA LEU A 32 -8.70 -13.74 18.95
C LEU A 32 -9.64 -13.73 20.16
N ASP A 33 -10.96 -13.68 19.94
CA ASP A 33 -11.96 -13.70 21.01
C ASP A 33 -11.87 -15.03 21.79
N ALA A 34 -11.61 -16.14 21.08
CA ALA A 34 -11.41 -17.46 21.70
C ALA A 34 -10.08 -17.55 22.47
N VAL A 35 -9.01 -16.94 21.94
CA VAL A 35 -7.71 -16.86 22.62
C VAL A 35 -7.81 -16.06 23.93
N ILE A 36 -8.52 -14.92 23.92
CA ILE A 36 -8.74 -14.10 25.12
C ILE A 36 -9.54 -14.87 26.17
N ALA A 37 -10.61 -15.56 25.77
CA ALA A 37 -11.42 -16.36 26.70
C ALA A 37 -10.62 -17.50 27.33
N ALA A 38 -9.79 -18.19 26.54
CA ALA A 38 -8.91 -19.26 27.03
C ALA A 38 -7.83 -18.74 27.97
N ASP A 39 -7.19 -17.62 27.65
CA ASP A 39 -6.17 -16.95 28.49
C ASP A 39 -6.74 -16.46 29.83
N ALA A 40 -8.00 -16.03 29.87
CA ALA A 40 -8.67 -15.61 31.09
C ALA A 40 -9.31 -16.78 31.89
N GLY A 41 -9.54 -17.94 31.25
CA GLY A 41 -10.36 -19.01 31.82
C GLY A 41 -11.83 -18.64 32.04
N LEU A 42 -12.31 -17.56 31.39
CA LEU A 42 -13.62 -16.96 31.60
C LEU A 42 -14.25 -16.55 30.26
N PRO A 43 -15.59 -16.57 30.13
CA PRO A 43 -16.26 -16.01 28.95
C PRO A 43 -16.06 -14.49 28.89
N ILE A 44 -16.03 -13.93 27.68
CA ILE A 44 -15.81 -12.48 27.46
C ILE A 44 -16.78 -11.62 28.26
N SER A 45 -18.05 -12.02 28.38
CA SER A 45 -19.05 -11.31 29.18
C SER A 45 -18.65 -11.18 30.66
N ALA A 46 -18.04 -12.21 31.25
CA ALA A 46 -17.53 -12.18 32.62
C ALA A 46 -16.27 -11.32 32.75
N ILE A 47 -15.39 -11.32 31.74
CA ILE A 47 -14.22 -10.43 31.71
C ILE A 47 -14.67 -8.97 31.74
N PHE A 48 -15.65 -8.58 30.92
CA PHE A 48 -16.21 -7.22 30.94
C PHE A 48 -16.87 -6.87 32.28
N GLN A 49 -17.49 -7.82 32.96
CA GLN A 49 -18.10 -7.59 34.27
C GLN A 49 -17.06 -7.40 35.38
N GLN A 50 -15.96 -8.16 35.34
CA GLN A 50 -14.93 -8.15 36.39
C GLN A 50 -13.85 -7.09 36.17
N GLU A 51 -13.36 -6.96 34.93
CA GLU A 51 -12.21 -6.11 34.57
C GLU A 51 -12.63 -4.82 33.85
N GLN A 52 -13.93 -4.64 33.59
CA GLN A 52 -14.48 -3.55 32.78
C GLN A 52 -13.91 -3.55 31.35
N GLU A 53 -14.27 -2.54 30.54
CA GLU A 53 -13.77 -2.46 29.17
C GLU A 53 -12.25 -2.25 29.13
N ALA A 54 -11.69 -1.43 30.02
CA ALA A 54 -10.25 -1.14 30.03
C ALA A 54 -9.40 -2.40 30.24
N GLY A 55 -9.78 -3.29 31.17
CA GLY A 55 -9.07 -4.55 31.40
C GLY A 55 -9.20 -5.52 30.23
N PHE A 56 -10.41 -5.64 29.65
CA PHE A 56 -10.61 -6.40 28.41
C PHE A 56 -9.71 -5.90 27.27
N ARG A 57 -9.62 -4.59 27.06
CA ARG A 57 -8.76 -3.99 26.01
C ARG A 57 -7.28 -4.26 26.23
N ALA A 58 -6.80 -4.15 27.47
CA ALA A 58 -5.41 -4.49 27.79
C ALA A 58 -5.08 -5.97 27.50
N ARG A 59 -6.03 -6.87 27.78
CA ARG A 59 -5.93 -8.30 27.45
C ARG A 59 -5.98 -8.53 25.94
N GLU A 60 -6.91 -7.89 25.23
CA GLU A 60 -7.04 -7.92 23.78
C GLU A 60 -5.72 -7.55 23.09
N SER A 61 -5.08 -6.45 23.49
CA SER A 61 -3.79 -6.00 22.96
C SER A 61 -2.63 -6.94 23.28
N ARG A 62 -2.63 -7.61 24.45
CA ARG A 62 -1.60 -8.61 24.80
C ARG A 62 -1.76 -9.87 23.94
N CYS A 63 -2.96 -10.44 23.90
CA CYS A 63 -3.25 -11.64 23.13
C CYS A 63 -3.01 -11.42 21.63
N LEU A 64 -3.39 -10.25 21.10
CA LEU A 64 -3.16 -9.88 19.71
C LEU A 64 -1.66 -9.94 19.36
N ARG A 65 -0.80 -9.33 20.17
CA ARG A 65 0.65 -9.35 19.95
C ARG A 65 1.24 -10.75 19.99
N ALA A 66 0.77 -11.59 20.90
CA ALA A 66 1.22 -12.99 20.98
C ALA A 66 0.78 -13.80 19.75
N VAL A 67 -0.46 -13.60 19.26
CA VAL A 67 -0.96 -14.29 18.06
C VAL A 67 -0.21 -13.86 16.80
N LEU A 68 0.08 -12.57 16.66
CA LEU A 68 0.78 -11.99 15.50
C LEU A 68 2.30 -12.24 15.51
N ALA A 69 2.87 -12.74 16.61
CA ALA A 69 4.30 -13.07 16.69
C ALA A 69 4.69 -14.29 15.85
N GLU A 70 3.73 -15.12 15.47
CA GLU A 70 3.93 -16.23 14.55
C GLU A 70 3.30 -15.93 13.19
N ASP A 71 3.92 -16.44 12.15
CA ASP A 71 3.58 -16.23 10.74
C ASP A 71 2.63 -17.30 10.19
N GLY A 72 2.06 -17.02 9.01
CA GLY A 72 1.36 -18.02 8.20
C GLY A 72 -0.05 -18.36 8.68
N ARG A 73 -0.66 -17.53 9.53
CA ARG A 73 -1.99 -17.75 10.12
C ARG A 73 -3.08 -16.94 9.42
N VAL A 74 -4.33 -17.40 9.53
CA VAL A 74 -5.52 -16.58 9.31
C VAL A 74 -6.08 -16.19 10.67
N VAL A 75 -6.10 -14.90 10.98
CA VAL A 75 -6.43 -14.37 12.31
C VAL A 75 -7.68 -13.52 12.23
N ALA A 76 -8.75 -13.89 12.92
CA ALA A 76 -9.91 -13.04 13.12
C ALA A 76 -9.74 -12.22 14.41
N VAL A 77 -9.82 -10.89 14.31
CA VAL A 77 -9.71 -10.01 15.49
C VAL A 77 -11.05 -9.43 15.92
N GLY A 78 -11.17 -9.10 17.20
CA GLY A 78 -12.33 -8.41 17.76
C GLY A 78 -12.61 -7.10 17.04
N GLY A 79 -13.89 -6.75 16.86
CA GLY A 79 -14.26 -5.57 16.06
C GLY A 79 -13.79 -4.23 16.64
N GLY A 80 -13.39 -4.18 17.90
CA GLY A 80 -12.81 -2.99 18.54
C GLY A 80 -11.27 -2.95 18.48
N ALA A 81 -10.60 -4.09 18.29
CA ALA A 81 -9.14 -4.17 18.31
C ALA A 81 -8.44 -3.20 17.34
N PRO A 82 -8.90 -3.02 16.08
CA PRO A 82 -8.25 -2.11 15.13
C PRO A 82 -8.37 -0.63 15.46
N LEU A 83 -9.23 -0.23 16.41
CA LEU A 83 -9.46 1.17 16.74
C LEU A 83 -8.36 1.74 17.63
N ASP A 84 -7.64 0.88 18.35
CA ASP A 84 -6.43 1.25 19.07
C ASP A 84 -5.26 1.33 18.08
N GLU A 85 -4.50 2.43 18.14
CA GLU A 85 -3.47 2.72 17.15
C GLU A 85 -2.28 1.76 17.25
N ALA A 86 -1.90 1.34 18.46
CA ALA A 86 -0.81 0.38 18.64
C ALA A 86 -1.20 -1.00 18.12
N ASN A 87 -2.44 -1.42 18.36
CA ASN A 87 -2.98 -2.64 17.76
C ASN A 87 -3.04 -2.56 16.23
N TRP A 88 -3.45 -1.42 15.67
CA TRP A 88 -3.50 -1.25 14.23
C TRP A 88 -2.12 -1.34 13.58
N GLN A 89 -1.12 -0.69 14.17
CA GLN A 89 0.27 -0.80 13.73
C GLN A 89 0.76 -2.26 13.76
N ALA A 90 0.48 -2.99 14.84
CA ALA A 90 0.82 -4.41 14.93
C ALA A 90 0.09 -5.26 13.89
N ILE A 91 -1.21 -5.01 13.66
CA ILE A 91 -2.01 -5.69 12.65
C ILE A 91 -1.44 -5.45 11.25
N ARG A 92 -0.97 -4.25 10.93
CA ARG A 92 -0.39 -3.93 9.62
C ARG A 92 1.07 -4.38 9.46
N ALA A 93 1.82 -4.54 10.55
CA ALA A 93 3.24 -4.84 10.52
C ALA A 93 3.50 -6.23 9.90
N GLY A 94 3.86 -6.25 8.61
CA GLY A 94 4.20 -7.47 7.88
C GLY A 94 3.02 -8.38 7.54
N ASN A 95 1.78 -7.99 7.84
CA ASN A 95 0.59 -8.81 7.59
C ASN A 95 -0.28 -8.25 6.45
N TRP A 96 -1.16 -9.11 5.96
CA TRP A 96 -2.26 -8.79 5.07
C TRP A 96 -3.50 -8.48 5.88
N VAL A 97 -4.10 -7.29 5.69
CA VAL A 97 -5.29 -6.90 6.43
C VAL A 97 -6.49 -6.89 5.51
N VAL A 98 -7.49 -7.72 5.82
CA VAL A 98 -8.73 -7.80 5.05
C VAL A 98 -9.90 -7.37 5.93
N ALA A 99 -10.62 -6.34 5.50
CA ALA A 99 -11.83 -5.87 6.15
C ALA A 99 -13.06 -6.55 5.56
N LEU A 100 -13.85 -7.19 6.42
CA LEU A 100 -15.17 -7.68 6.08
C LEU A 100 -16.22 -6.63 6.44
N THR A 101 -16.89 -6.11 5.43
CA THR A 101 -17.98 -5.14 5.59
C THR A 101 -19.34 -5.81 5.36
N THR A 102 -20.34 -5.29 6.05
CA THR A 102 -21.73 -5.76 6.00
C THR A 102 -22.63 -4.55 6.21
N SER A 103 -23.67 -4.43 5.40
CA SER A 103 -24.66 -3.37 5.50
C SER A 103 -25.34 -3.36 6.88
N PRO A 104 -25.78 -2.18 7.38
CA PRO A 104 -26.51 -2.09 8.64
C PRO A 104 -27.77 -2.98 8.66
N ALA A 105 -28.49 -3.07 7.53
CA ALA A 105 -29.69 -3.87 7.39
C ALA A 105 -29.40 -5.36 7.60
N GLU A 106 -28.35 -5.89 6.97
CA GLU A 106 -27.98 -7.29 7.10
C GLU A 106 -27.37 -7.60 8.48
N LEU A 107 -26.59 -6.69 9.07
CA LEU A 107 -26.13 -6.82 10.45
C LEU A 107 -27.30 -6.92 11.44
N LYS A 108 -28.34 -6.10 11.26
CA LYS A 108 -29.56 -6.15 12.07
C LYS A 108 -30.32 -7.47 11.90
N VAL A 109 -30.10 -8.24 10.83
CA VAL A 109 -30.65 -9.60 10.66
C VAL A 109 -29.74 -10.63 11.32
N ARG A 110 -28.43 -10.59 11.04
CA ARG A 110 -27.44 -11.56 11.54
C ARG A 110 -27.27 -11.52 13.06
N LEU A 111 -27.54 -10.38 13.70
CA LEU A 111 -27.33 -10.18 15.14
C LEU A 111 -28.61 -10.21 15.97
N ARG A 112 -29.79 -10.53 15.39
CA ARG A 112 -31.08 -10.47 16.10
C ARG A 112 -31.11 -11.28 17.38
N GLU A 113 -30.46 -12.45 17.36
CA GLU A 113 -30.47 -13.42 18.46
C GLU A 113 -29.16 -13.43 19.26
N ALA A 114 -28.26 -12.46 19.03
CA ALA A 114 -26.97 -12.42 19.72
C ALA A 114 -27.11 -11.96 21.18
N THR A 115 -27.14 -12.91 22.13
CA THR A 115 -27.31 -12.65 23.57
C THR A 115 -26.00 -12.43 24.34
N ASP A 116 -24.90 -13.00 23.85
CA ASP A 116 -23.60 -13.07 24.54
C ASP A 116 -22.65 -11.88 24.25
N ARG A 117 -23.16 -10.81 23.62
CA ARG A 117 -22.34 -9.64 23.22
C ARG A 117 -22.69 -8.40 24.06
N PRO A 118 -21.90 -8.04 25.08
CA PRO A 118 -22.20 -6.90 25.96
C PRO A 118 -22.39 -5.58 25.21
N LEU A 119 -21.59 -5.34 24.17
CA LEU A 119 -21.62 -4.11 23.36
C LEU A 119 -22.87 -3.95 22.47
N LEU A 120 -23.73 -4.97 22.37
CA LEU A 120 -25.01 -4.89 21.65
C LEU A 120 -26.18 -4.51 22.56
N ARG A 121 -25.94 -4.29 23.85
CA ARG A 121 -26.97 -3.89 24.82
C ARG A 121 -27.08 -2.36 24.89
N PRO A 122 -28.29 -1.80 25.10
CA PRO A 122 -29.56 -2.49 25.36
C PRO A 122 -30.29 -2.97 24.08
N SER A 123 -29.90 -2.49 22.89
CA SER A 123 -30.53 -2.84 21.62
C SER A 123 -29.50 -3.00 20.51
N VAL A 124 -29.58 -4.12 19.78
CA VAL A 124 -28.72 -4.44 18.63
C VAL A 124 -28.79 -3.33 17.58
N GLY A 125 -29.98 -2.83 17.29
CA GLY A 125 -30.19 -1.78 16.30
C GLY A 125 -29.49 -0.48 16.68
N ALA A 126 -29.70 -0.02 17.92
CA ALA A 126 -29.06 1.21 18.42
C ALA A 126 -27.54 1.09 18.47
N ALA A 127 -27.02 -0.09 18.86
CA ALA A 127 -25.58 -0.35 18.88
C ALA A 127 -24.97 -0.32 17.47
N ILE A 128 -25.63 -0.89 16.45
CA ILE A 128 -25.18 -0.83 15.06
C ILE A 128 -25.18 0.62 14.57
N ASP A 129 -26.28 1.35 14.79
CA ASP A 129 -26.45 2.72 14.28
C ASP A 129 -25.45 3.70 14.93
N SER A 130 -24.96 3.40 16.14
CA SER A 130 -23.93 4.20 16.83
C SER A 130 -22.50 3.74 16.53
N LEU A 131 -22.20 2.45 16.67
CA LEU A 131 -20.83 1.93 16.63
C LEU A 131 -20.31 1.76 15.20
N LEU A 132 -21.15 1.36 14.25
CA LEU A 132 -20.67 1.08 12.89
C LEU A 132 -20.11 2.34 12.21
N PRO A 133 -20.79 3.51 12.23
CA PRO A 133 -20.24 4.74 11.65
C PRO A 133 -18.90 5.16 12.28
N ALA A 134 -18.75 4.96 13.59
CA ALA A 134 -17.51 5.28 14.31
C ALA A 134 -16.33 4.35 13.95
N ARG A 135 -16.60 3.16 13.40
CA ARG A 135 -15.58 2.13 13.15
C ARG A 135 -15.29 1.89 11.67
N ILE A 136 -16.25 2.17 10.78
CA ILE A 136 -16.15 1.84 9.37
C ILE A 136 -14.98 2.54 8.68
N GLY A 137 -14.63 3.76 9.11
CA GLY A 137 -13.45 4.48 8.63
C GLY A 137 -12.17 3.65 8.79
N ARG A 138 -11.93 3.14 10.00
CA ARG A 138 -10.77 2.30 10.30
C ARG A 138 -10.75 1.00 9.49
N TYR A 139 -11.90 0.38 9.24
CA TYR A 139 -11.94 -0.83 8.42
C TYR A 139 -11.61 -0.56 6.94
N ARG A 140 -11.95 0.62 6.43
CA ARG A 140 -11.64 1.01 5.04
C ARG A 140 -10.15 1.22 4.80
N GLU A 141 -9.36 1.39 5.86
CA GLU A 141 -7.90 1.48 5.79
C GLU A 141 -7.21 0.12 5.54
N ALA A 142 -7.95 -0.99 5.54
CA ALA A 142 -7.43 -2.32 5.25
C ALA A 142 -6.85 -2.43 3.83
N ASP A 143 -6.05 -3.47 3.58
CA ASP A 143 -5.44 -3.72 2.28
C ASP A 143 -6.48 -4.18 1.25
N LEU A 144 -7.49 -4.93 1.72
CA LEU A 144 -8.62 -5.35 0.92
C LEU A 144 -9.90 -5.17 1.72
N VAL A 145 -10.94 -4.57 1.10
CA VAL A 145 -12.26 -4.42 1.70
C VAL A 145 -13.25 -5.26 0.91
N VAL A 146 -13.89 -6.23 1.59
CA VAL A 146 -14.81 -7.19 0.95
C VAL A 146 -16.17 -7.11 1.60
N SER A 147 -17.19 -6.79 0.80
CA SER A 147 -18.59 -6.92 1.25
C SER A 147 -18.97 -8.40 1.38
N THR A 148 -19.62 -8.68 2.50
CA THR A 148 -20.20 -9.98 2.83
C THR A 148 -21.71 -10.01 2.62
N ASP A 149 -22.31 -8.92 2.16
CA ASP A 149 -23.76 -8.82 2.00
C ASP A 149 -24.27 -9.83 0.96
N GLY A 150 -25.30 -10.61 1.33
CA GLY A 150 -25.90 -11.62 0.45
C GLY A 150 -24.95 -12.74 -0.03
N ARG A 151 -23.78 -12.91 0.59
CA ARG A 151 -22.75 -13.87 0.16
C ARG A 151 -22.49 -14.93 1.23
N SER A 152 -22.26 -16.16 0.80
CA SER A 152 -21.84 -17.23 1.71
C SER A 152 -20.39 -17.03 2.18
N PRO A 153 -20.02 -17.52 3.37
CA PRO A 153 -18.63 -17.44 3.85
C PRO A 153 -17.61 -18.02 2.87
N ALA A 154 -17.94 -19.13 2.20
CA ALA A 154 -17.09 -19.74 1.17
C ALA A 154 -16.90 -18.85 -0.05
N ALA A 155 -17.96 -18.18 -0.53
CA ALA A 155 -17.87 -17.27 -1.67
C ALA A 155 -17.04 -16.01 -1.33
N VAL A 156 -17.11 -15.53 -0.09
CA VAL A 156 -16.25 -14.44 0.39
C VAL A 156 -14.80 -14.90 0.50
N ALA A 157 -14.55 -16.07 1.09
CA ALA A 157 -13.22 -16.65 1.21
C ALA A 157 -12.54 -16.87 -0.15
N THR A 158 -13.28 -17.36 -1.16
CA THR A 158 -12.80 -17.46 -2.54
C THR A 158 -12.36 -16.10 -3.09
N ALA A 159 -13.22 -15.09 -3.00
CA ALA A 159 -12.87 -13.76 -3.49
C ALA A 159 -11.68 -13.12 -2.76
N ILE A 160 -11.51 -13.40 -1.47
CA ILE A 160 -10.31 -12.97 -0.74
C ILE A 160 -9.09 -13.69 -1.29
N ALA A 161 -9.13 -15.03 -1.39
CA ALA A 161 -8.00 -15.81 -1.89
C ALA A 161 -7.58 -15.43 -3.32
N ASP A 162 -8.55 -15.15 -4.19
CA ASP A 162 -8.30 -14.76 -5.58
C ASP A 162 -7.70 -13.35 -5.70
N ALA A 163 -7.88 -12.50 -4.68
CA ALA A 163 -7.32 -11.14 -4.62
C ALA A 163 -5.95 -11.07 -3.93
N LEU A 164 -5.53 -12.12 -3.20
CA LEU A 164 -4.21 -12.16 -2.57
C LEU A 164 -3.11 -12.34 -3.63
N PRO A 165 -1.94 -11.69 -3.49
CA PRO A 165 -0.80 -11.96 -4.34
C PRO A 165 -0.40 -13.42 -4.25
N HIS A 166 -0.19 -14.06 -5.41
CA HIS A 166 0.16 -15.48 -5.49
C HIS A 166 1.51 -15.81 -4.81
N ASP A 167 2.49 -14.91 -4.90
CA ASP A 167 3.87 -15.16 -4.48
C ASP A 167 4.32 -14.34 -3.24
N GLY A 168 3.35 -13.72 -2.58
CA GLY A 168 3.54 -12.90 -1.38
C GLY A 168 3.78 -11.41 -1.66
N MET A 169 4.14 -10.68 -0.61
CA MET A 169 4.32 -9.23 -0.64
C MET A 169 5.34 -8.83 0.43
N GLU A 170 6.17 -7.85 0.11
CA GLU A 170 7.10 -7.21 1.05
C GLU A 170 6.60 -5.79 1.37
N ARG A 171 6.67 -5.40 2.64
CA ARG A 171 6.41 -4.03 3.09
C ARG A 171 7.68 -3.43 3.66
N ILE A 172 8.06 -2.28 3.15
CA ILE A 172 9.23 -1.52 3.59
C ILE A 172 8.72 -0.23 4.20
N ALA A 173 9.00 -0.04 5.49
CA ALA A 173 8.72 1.22 6.16
C ALA A 173 9.72 2.29 5.70
N VAL A 174 9.21 3.49 5.42
CA VAL A 174 10.00 4.68 5.08
C VAL A 174 9.79 5.70 6.19
N ASP A 175 10.76 5.79 7.09
CA ASP A 175 10.70 6.66 8.28
C ASP A 175 11.32 8.03 7.99
N VAL A 176 10.69 8.79 7.10
CA VAL A 176 11.03 10.20 6.90
C VAL A 176 10.26 11.03 7.92
N HIS A 177 10.98 11.79 8.75
CA HIS A 177 10.39 12.59 9.83
C HIS A 177 9.22 13.44 9.34
N GLY A 178 8.04 13.24 9.95
CA GLY A 178 6.79 13.94 9.63
C GLY A 178 5.99 13.37 8.47
N PHE A 179 6.56 12.43 7.70
CA PHE A 179 5.93 11.79 6.54
C PHE A 179 6.22 10.28 6.47
N PRO A 180 5.90 9.51 7.54
CA PRO A 180 6.07 8.06 7.50
C PRO A 180 5.13 7.46 6.45
N HIS A 181 5.67 6.59 5.61
CA HIS A 181 4.91 5.89 4.59
C HIS A 181 5.51 4.52 4.30
N GLU A 182 4.89 3.77 3.39
CA GLU A 182 5.31 2.41 3.04
C GLU A 182 5.60 2.27 1.54
N ILE A 183 6.57 1.42 1.23
CA ILE A 183 6.77 0.83 -0.09
C ILE A 183 6.26 -0.60 -0.02
N VAL A 184 5.41 -0.97 -0.96
CA VAL A 184 4.83 -2.31 -1.05
C VAL A 184 5.28 -2.95 -2.35
N VAL A 185 5.86 -4.15 -2.28
CA VAL A 185 6.41 -4.87 -3.44
C VAL A 185 5.79 -6.26 -3.55
N GLY A 186 5.26 -6.60 -4.72
CA GLY A 186 4.61 -7.88 -5.01
C GLY A 186 3.84 -7.82 -6.33
N SER A 187 3.01 -8.80 -6.63
CA SER A 187 2.19 -8.85 -7.85
C SER A 187 0.70 -8.63 -7.57
N GLY A 188 -0.01 -7.97 -8.48
CA GLY A 188 -1.47 -7.79 -8.41
C GLY A 188 -1.90 -6.85 -7.29
N LEU A 189 -1.16 -5.77 -7.05
CA LEU A 189 -1.29 -4.88 -5.89
C LEU A 189 -2.23 -3.69 -6.10
N CYS A 190 -2.86 -3.55 -7.27
CA CYS A 190 -3.74 -2.41 -7.56
C CYS A 190 -4.88 -2.27 -6.53
N HIS A 191 -5.36 -3.38 -5.96
CA HIS A 191 -6.42 -3.43 -4.96
C HIS A 191 -6.06 -2.73 -3.64
N LEU A 192 -4.79 -2.41 -3.40
CA LEU A 192 -4.34 -1.67 -2.22
C LEU A 192 -4.69 -0.18 -2.26
N LEU A 193 -4.89 0.39 -3.45
CA LEU A 193 -5.05 1.84 -3.65
C LEU A 193 -6.21 2.44 -2.84
N PRO A 194 -7.43 1.86 -2.81
CA PRO A 194 -8.51 2.34 -1.95
C PRO A 194 -8.12 2.45 -0.47
N GLY A 195 -7.43 1.44 0.06
CA GLY A 195 -6.96 1.43 1.45
C GLY A 195 -5.92 2.52 1.71
N VAL A 196 -4.99 2.73 0.77
CA VAL A 196 -3.99 3.81 0.83
C VAL A 196 -4.67 5.18 0.88
N LEU A 197 -5.65 5.43 0.00
CA LEU A 197 -6.38 6.68 -0.04
C LEU A 197 -7.19 6.92 1.24
N ALA A 198 -7.82 5.87 1.79
CA ALA A 198 -8.52 5.95 3.08
C ALA A 198 -7.57 6.35 4.22
N ARG A 199 -6.38 5.74 4.30
CA ARG A 199 -5.35 6.08 5.31
C ARG A 199 -4.86 7.52 5.16
N ALA A 200 -4.73 7.99 3.93
CA ALA A 200 -4.38 9.38 3.61
C ALA A 200 -5.56 10.37 3.79
N SER A 201 -6.70 9.92 4.32
CA SER A 201 -7.89 10.74 4.55
C SER A 201 -8.43 11.43 3.28
N VAL A 202 -8.23 10.81 2.12
CA VAL A 202 -8.68 11.33 0.82
C VAL A 202 -10.17 11.08 0.66
N GLN A 203 -10.94 12.14 0.47
CA GLN A 203 -12.40 12.12 0.33
C GLN A 203 -12.87 12.69 -1.02
N GLY A 204 -12.01 13.44 -1.70
CA GLY A 204 -12.29 14.13 -2.95
C GLY A 204 -11.96 13.32 -4.21
N PRO A 205 -12.06 13.96 -5.39
CA PRO A 205 -11.70 13.35 -6.67
C PRO A 205 -10.19 13.07 -6.76
N VAL A 206 -9.84 12.07 -7.58
CA VAL A 206 -8.47 11.57 -7.71
C VAL A 206 -7.97 11.81 -9.13
N ALA A 207 -6.84 12.48 -9.28
CA ALA A 207 -6.17 12.63 -10.57
C ALA A 207 -5.26 11.42 -10.83
N LEU A 208 -5.60 10.59 -11.81
CA LEU A 208 -4.78 9.46 -12.25
C LEU A 208 -3.88 9.92 -13.41
N ILE A 209 -2.61 10.13 -13.12
CA ILE A 209 -1.63 10.65 -14.09
C ILE A 209 -0.82 9.48 -14.64
N THR A 210 -0.75 9.37 -15.96
CA THR A 210 -0.01 8.32 -16.66
C THR A 210 0.59 8.87 -17.96
N ASP A 211 1.18 8.02 -18.80
CA ASP A 211 1.68 8.39 -20.11
C ASP A 211 0.98 7.62 -21.24
N SER A 212 1.22 8.02 -22.48
CA SER A 212 0.62 7.44 -23.69
C SER A 212 1.00 5.98 -23.97
N VAL A 213 1.94 5.39 -23.22
CA VAL A 213 2.36 3.98 -23.34
C VAL A 213 1.75 3.13 -22.23
N VAL A 214 1.77 3.62 -21.00
CA VAL A 214 1.28 2.93 -19.79
C VAL A 214 -0.24 3.04 -19.68
N GLY A 215 -0.80 4.20 -19.99
CA GLY A 215 -2.23 4.50 -19.85
C GLY A 215 -3.15 3.51 -20.56
N PRO A 216 -2.96 3.25 -21.87
CA PRO A 216 -3.78 2.29 -22.61
C PRO A 216 -3.71 0.85 -22.09
N ARG A 217 -2.67 0.48 -21.35
CA ARG A 217 -2.45 -0.89 -20.85
C ARG A 217 -3.05 -1.10 -19.46
N HIS A 218 -2.87 -0.12 -18.58
CA HIS A 218 -2.99 -0.34 -17.13
C HIS A 218 -3.98 0.59 -16.43
N ALA A 219 -4.31 1.76 -17.01
CA ALA A 219 -5.12 2.76 -16.31
C ALA A 219 -6.53 2.28 -15.99
N MET A 220 -7.18 1.54 -16.91
CA MET A 220 -8.56 1.07 -16.74
C MET A 220 -8.73 0.19 -15.49
N THR A 221 -7.76 -0.69 -15.22
CA THR A 221 -7.77 -1.53 -14.01
C THR A 221 -7.70 -0.68 -12.75
N VAL A 222 -6.87 0.36 -12.75
CA VAL A 222 -6.75 1.29 -11.62
C VAL A 222 -8.05 2.10 -11.45
N GLU A 223 -8.63 2.62 -12.53
CA GLU A 223 -9.90 3.35 -12.50
C GLU A 223 -11.03 2.52 -11.91
N HIS A 224 -11.22 1.29 -12.41
CA HIS A 224 -12.24 0.37 -11.90
C HIS A 224 -12.02 0.04 -10.42
N THR A 225 -10.77 -0.16 -10.01
CA THR A 225 -10.45 -0.42 -8.60
C THR A 225 -10.81 0.76 -7.70
N LEU A 226 -10.49 1.98 -8.12
CA LEU A 226 -10.82 3.21 -7.38
C LEU A 226 -12.33 3.46 -7.33
N GLN A 227 -13.02 3.25 -8.45
CA GLN A 227 -14.48 3.37 -8.53
C GLN A 227 -15.18 2.37 -7.61
N ALA A 228 -14.74 1.11 -7.60
CA ALA A 228 -15.23 0.09 -6.69
C ALA A 228 -14.96 0.44 -5.21
N GLY A 229 -13.87 1.14 -4.93
CA GLY A 229 -13.56 1.73 -3.62
C GLY A 229 -14.41 2.95 -3.25
N GLY A 230 -15.13 3.55 -4.20
CA GLY A 230 -15.96 4.74 -4.01
C GLY A 230 -15.29 6.08 -4.35
N TRP A 231 -14.09 6.06 -4.94
CA TRP A 231 -13.42 7.26 -5.43
C TRP A 231 -13.79 7.58 -6.88
N ARG A 232 -13.63 8.85 -7.26
CA ARG A 232 -13.87 9.35 -8.62
C ARG A 232 -12.53 9.64 -9.31
N PRO A 233 -11.98 8.68 -10.07
CA PRO A 233 -10.74 8.91 -10.80
C PRO A 233 -10.99 9.73 -12.07
N HIS A 234 -10.08 10.67 -12.33
CA HIS A 234 -9.98 11.44 -13.56
C HIS A 234 -8.61 11.18 -14.17
N ARG A 235 -8.56 10.56 -15.35
CA ARG A 235 -7.30 10.22 -16.01
C ARG A 235 -6.75 11.36 -16.85
N PHE A 236 -5.44 11.56 -16.77
CA PHE A 236 -4.67 12.45 -17.65
C PHE A 236 -3.45 11.72 -18.19
N GLU A 237 -3.23 11.84 -19.50
CA GLU A 237 -2.13 11.17 -20.20
C GLU A 237 -1.09 12.21 -20.65
N LEU A 238 0.14 12.05 -20.14
CA LEU A 238 1.31 12.77 -20.62
C LEU A 238 1.81 12.14 -21.92
N ALA A 239 2.55 12.93 -22.72
CA ALA A 239 3.38 12.35 -23.77
C ALA A 239 4.43 11.42 -23.15
N ALA A 240 4.73 10.30 -23.79
CA ALA A 240 5.80 9.42 -23.34
C ALA A 240 7.19 10.04 -23.57
N GLY A 241 8.11 9.74 -22.66
CA GLY A 241 9.52 10.14 -22.75
C GLY A 241 9.89 11.39 -21.95
N GLU A 242 11.20 11.65 -21.87
CA GLU A 242 11.81 12.68 -21.02
C GLU A 242 11.34 14.11 -21.36
N ALA A 243 10.93 14.35 -22.61
CA ALA A 243 10.44 15.65 -23.06
C ALA A 243 9.16 16.11 -22.32
N ALA A 244 8.39 15.18 -21.75
CA ALA A 244 7.21 15.51 -20.95
C ALA A 244 7.56 16.10 -19.57
N LYS A 245 8.82 16.02 -19.12
CA LYS A 245 9.29 16.69 -17.91
C LYS A 245 9.52 18.17 -18.16
N SER A 246 8.45 18.93 -18.42
CA SER A 246 8.52 20.35 -18.73
C SER A 246 7.49 21.17 -17.95
N LEU A 247 7.72 22.48 -17.83
CA LEU A 247 6.78 23.40 -17.19
C LEU A 247 5.48 23.55 -18.00
N GLU A 248 5.54 23.39 -19.31
CA GLU A 248 4.38 23.41 -20.20
C GLU A 248 3.47 22.22 -19.92
N ALA A 249 4.03 21.00 -19.84
CA ALA A 249 3.27 19.81 -19.48
C ALA A 249 2.62 19.95 -18.09
N LEU A 250 3.37 20.52 -17.14
CA LEU A 250 2.88 20.79 -15.79
C LEU A 250 1.72 21.81 -15.77
N ASN A 251 1.79 22.86 -16.59
CA ASN A 251 0.70 23.83 -16.73
C ASN A 251 -0.57 23.20 -17.31
N VAL A 252 -0.45 22.37 -18.34
CA VAL A 252 -1.61 21.62 -18.90
C VAL A 252 -2.21 20.69 -17.84
N LEU A 253 -1.36 20.01 -17.06
CA LEU A 253 -1.81 19.17 -15.95
C LEU A 253 -2.58 19.98 -14.89
N TYR A 254 -2.14 21.18 -14.52
CA TYR A 254 -2.90 22.04 -13.60
C TYR A 254 -4.26 22.45 -14.14
N GLN A 255 -4.35 22.77 -15.44
CA GLN A 255 -5.63 23.10 -16.08
C GLN A 255 -6.57 21.90 -16.05
N PHE A 256 -6.05 20.71 -16.32
CA PHE A 256 -6.80 19.46 -16.17
C PHE A 256 -7.30 19.27 -14.75
N MET A 257 -6.42 19.38 -13.74
CA MET A 257 -6.78 19.23 -12.32
C MET A 257 -7.86 20.23 -11.91
N ALA A 258 -7.78 21.47 -12.38
CA ALA A 258 -8.83 22.48 -12.17
C ALA A 258 -10.18 22.02 -12.76
N SER A 259 -10.17 21.56 -14.03
CA SER A 259 -11.39 21.12 -14.74
C SER A 259 -12.01 19.85 -14.15
N ALA A 260 -11.19 18.96 -13.61
CA ALA A 260 -11.61 17.74 -12.93
C ALA A 260 -12.09 18.01 -11.49
N GLY A 261 -12.01 19.26 -11.01
CA GLY A 261 -12.43 19.64 -9.68
C GLY A 261 -11.53 19.09 -8.56
N ILE A 262 -10.25 18.85 -8.85
CA ILE A 262 -9.29 18.37 -7.85
C ILE A 262 -9.04 19.48 -6.81
N ASP A 263 -9.45 19.25 -5.57
CA ASP A 263 -9.29 20.18 -4.45
C ASP A 263 -8.35 19.60 -3.36
N ARG A 264 -8.30 20.25 -2.19
CA ARG A 264 -7.44 19.83 -1.05
C ARG A 264 -7.85 18.49 -0.43
N SER A 265 -9.07 18.01 -0.68
CA SER A 265 -9.56 16.72 -0.20
C SER A 265 -9.26 15.58 -1.19
N GLY A 266 -8.84 15.92 -2.41
CA GLY A 266 -8.45 14.98 -3.46
C GLY A 266 -7.01 14.48 -3.33
N ALA A 267 -6.58 13.73 -4.34
CA ALA A 267 -5.23 13.16 -4.40
C ALA A 267 -4.74 12.98 -5.85
N VAL A 268 -3.45 12.76 -6.00
CA VAL A 268 -2.80 12.38 -7.27
C VAL A 268 -2.31 10.93 -7.19
N ILE A 269 -2.49 10.15 -8.25
CA ILE A 269 -1.88 8.83 -8.42
C ILE A 269 -0.99 8.89 -9.65
N ALA A 270 0.30 8.64 -9.48
CA ALA A 270 1.28 8.61 -10.55
C ALA A 270 1.49 7.16 -11.03
N LEU A 271 0.85 6.78 -12.13
CA LEU A 271 0.95 5.45 -12.74
C LEU A 271 1.90 5.52 -13.94
N GLY A 272 3.19 5.19 -13.74
CA GLY A 272 4.18 5.26 -14.82
C GLY A 272 5.62 5.07 -14.36
N GLY A 273 6.57 5.39 -15.24
CA GLY A 273 8.00 5.44 -14.90
C GLY A 273 8.39 6.72 -14.17
N GLY A 274 9.71 6.97 -14.06
CA GLY A 274 10.25 8.13 -13.36
C GLY A 274 9.75 9.48 -13.87
N VAL A 275 9.55 9.63 -15.19
CA VAL A 275 8.99 10.84 -15.81
C VAL A 275 7.61 11.18 -15.25
N VAL A 276 6.68 10.21 -15.28
CA VAL A 276 5.32 10.38 -14.74
C VAL A 276 5.39 10.66 -13.24
N GLY A 277 6.21 9.90 -12.51
CA GLY A 277 6.39 10.08 -11.06
C GLY A 277 6.86 11.48 -10.69
N ASP A 278 7.83 12.04 -11.42
CA ASP A 278 8.38 13.36 -11.18
C ASP A 278 7.38 14.48 -11.49
N VAL A 279 6.73 14.43 -12.68
CA VAL A 279 5.76 15.45 -13.10
C VAL A 279 4.53 15.44 -12.20
N ALA A 280 3.96 14.25 -11.94
CA ALA A 280 2.77 14.12 -11.10
C ALA A 280 3.08 14.45 -9.64
N GLY A 281 4.24 14.03 -9.12
CA GLY A 281 4.68 14.38 -7.77
C GLY A 281 4.89 15.88 -7.62
N PHE A 282 5.50 16.55 -8.61
CA PHE A 282 5.70 18.00 -8.54
C PHE A 282 4.37 18.76 -8.65
N ALA A 283 3.45 18.27 -9.48
CA ALA A 283 2.09 18.80 -9.53
C ALA A 283 1.37 18.67 -8.18
N ALA A 284 1.47 17.51 -7.53
CA ALA A 284 0.88 17.30 -6.21
C ALA A 284 1.50 18.19 -5.12
N ALA A 285 2.80 18.48 -5.21
CA ALA A 285 3.52 19.33 -4.25
C ALA A 285 3.06 20.79 -4.28
N THR A 286 2.73 21.31 -5.46
CA THR A 286 2.43 22.73 -5.70
C THR A 286 0.93 23.00 -5.82
N TRP A 287 0.14 22.02 -6.26
CA TRP A 287 -1.31 22.14 -6.36
C TRP A 287 -1.92 22.37 -4.98
N MET A 288 -2.65 23.47 -4.82
CA MET A 288 -3.22 23.88 -3.53
C MET A 288 -2.20 23.97 -2.37
N ARG A 289 -0.89 24.11 -2.70
CA ARG A 289 0.26 24.09 -1.77
C ARG A 289 0.55 22.70 -1.15
N GLY A 290 0.14 21.64 -1.82
CA GLY A 290 0.40 20.26 -1.38
C GLY A 290 -0.89 19.50 -1.19
N ILE A 291 -1.04 18.40 -1.92
CA ILE A 291 -2.06 17.38 -1.71
C ILE A 291 -1.42 15.98 -1.61
N PRO A 292 -2.12 14.99 -1.02
CA PRO A 292 -1.65 13.62 -0.99
C PRO A 292 -1.38 13.08 -2.40
N TYR A 293 -0.33 12.27 -2.55
CA TYR A 293 -0.11 11.52 -3.79
C TYR A 293 0.49 10.13 -3.56
N VAL A 294 0.18 9.21 -4.47
CA VAL A 294 0.64 7.82 -4.47
C VAL A 294 1.51 7.58 -5.69
N GLN A 295 2.66 6.94 -5.51
CA GLN A 295 3.50 6.45 -6.61
C GLN A 295 3.10 5.01 -6.95
N VAL A 296 2.82 4.74 -8.22
CA VAL A 296 2.58 3.40 -8.76
C VAL A 296 3.60 3.17 -9.89
N PRO A 297 4.88 2.93 -9.54
CA PRO A 297 5.95 2.80 -10.52
C PRO A 297 5.75 1.58 -11.42
N THR A 298 5.87 1.79 -12.74
CA THR A 298 5.70 0.72 -13.76
C THR A 298 7.00 0.29 -14.43
N THR A 299 8.12 0.92 -14.08
CA THR A 299 9.47 0.53 -14.53
C THR A 299 10.29 0.01 -13.36
N LEU A 300 11.18 -0.95 -13.61
CA LEU A 300 12.06 -1.49 -12.57
C LEU A 300 12.92 -0.39 -11.95
N LEU A 301 13.42 0.54 -12.77
CA LEU A 301 14.19 1.70 -12.32
C LEU A 301 13.39 2.56 -11.34
N ALA A 302 12.14 2.86 -11.64
CA ALA A 302 11.30 3.67 -10.75
C ALA A 302 10.99 2.95 -9.44
N MET A 303 10.80 1.63 -9.45
CA MET A 303 10.54 0.82 -8.25
C MET A 303 11.71 0.82 -7.25
N VAL A 304 12.96 0.91 -7.72
CA VAL A 304 14.16 0.84 -6.86
C VAL A 304 14.84 2.18 -6.65
N ASP A 305 14.53 3.18 -7.47
CA ASP A 305 15.21 4.47 -7.46
C ASP A 305 14.23 5.64 -7.49
N SER A 306 13.74 6.08 -8.65
CA SER A 306 13.14 7.42 -8.78
C SER A 306 11.87 7.67 -7.96
N SER A 307 11.11 6.63 -7.58
CA SER A 307 9.94 6.81 -6.72
C SER A 307 10.29 7.05 -5.24
N ILE A 308 11.54 6.76 -4.84
CA ILE A 308 11.99 6.77 -3.44
C ILE A 308 12.84 8.02 -3.19
N GLY A 309 12.44 8.82 -2.20
CA GLY A 309 13.20 10.01 -1.79
C GLY A 309 12.43 11.31 -1.83
N GLY A 310 11.22 11.31 -2.39
CA GLY A 310 10.32 12.48 -2.48
C GLY A 310 10.81 13.60 -3.40
N LYS A 311 11.92 13.41 -4.14
CA LYS A 311 12.36 14.38 -5.13
C LYS A 311 11.41 14.31 -6.32
N THR A 312 10.88 15.46 -6.71
CA THR A 312 9.99 15.62 -7.86
C THR A 312 10.44 16.83 -8.65
N ALA A 313 10.57 16.73 -9.96
CA ALA A 313 11.13 17.83 -10.76
C ALA A 313 10.73 17.81 -12.23
N VAL A 314 10.86 18.97 -12.87
CA VAL A 314 10.83 19.14 -14.32
C VAL A 314 12.15 19.70 -14.82
N ASN A 315 12.41 19.54 -16.11
CA ASN A 315 13.59 20.01 -16.78
C ASN A 315 13.39 21.46 -17.25
N LEU A 316 14.49 22.20 -17.31
CA LEU A 316 14.59 23.47 -18.02
C LEU A 316 15.51 23.30 -19.24
N PRO A 317 15.46 24.21 -20.23
CA PRO A 317 16.46 24.25 -21.30
C PRO A 317 17.90 24.34 -20.76
N ALA A 318 18.08 24.92 -19.57
CA ALA A 318 19.38 25.04 -18.90
C ALA A 318 19.87 23.74 -18.23
N GLY A 319 19.01 22.73 -18.03
CA GLY A 319 19.41 21.47 -17.41
C GLY A 319 18.26 20.63 -16.86
N LYS A 320 18.56 19.37 -16.59
CA LYS A 320 17.61 18.39 -16.05
C LYS A 320 17.33 18.63 -14.57
N ASN A 321 16.09 18.38 -14.14
CA ASN A 321 15.64 18.38 -12.74
C ASN A 321 15.93 19.65 -11.95
N LEU A 322 16.08 20.81 -12.61
CA LEU A 322 16.46 22.06 -11.95
C LEU A 322 15.32 22.72 -11.18
N VAL A 323 14.06 22.46 -11.57
CA VAL A 323 12.87 23.04 -10.93
C VAL A 323 12.04 21.91 -10.36
N GLY A 324 11.80 21.94 -9.05
CA GLY A 324 11.13 20.85 -8.36
C GLY A 324 10.86 21.12 -6.90
N ALA A 325 10.38 20.08 -6.21
CA ALA A 325 10.13 20.08 -4.78
C ALA A 325 10.51 18.72 -4.16
N VAL A 326 10.81 18.75 -2.86
CA VAL A 326 10.82 17.53 -2.03
C VAL A 326 9.42 17.36 -1.44
N HIS A 327 8.65 16.42 -1.96
CA HIS A 327 7.29 16.08 -1.55
C HIS A 327 7.19 14.57 -1.39
N GLN A 328 6.87 14.08 -0.19
CA GLN A 328 6.85 12.64 0.08
C GLN A 328 5.50 12.02 -0.35
N PRO A 329 5.50 10.84 -1.00
CA PRO A 329 4.25 10.15 -1.30
C PRO A 329 3.64 9.58 -0.02
N VAL A 330 2.33 9.34 -0.03
CA VAL A 330 1.66 8.64 1.08
C VAL A 330 1.84 7.12 1.01
N ALA A 331 2.17 6.60 -0.17
CA ALA A 331 2.62 5.22 -0.38
C ALA A 331 3.30 5.06 -1.75
N ILE A 332 4.12 4.01 -1.89
CA ILE A 332 4.70 3.56 -3.16
C ILE A 332 4.26 2.11 -3.39
N ILE A 333 3.54 1.84 -4.48
CA ILE A 333 2.99 0.51 -4.81
C ILE A 333 3.72 -0.08 -6.02
N CYS A 334 4.70 -0.93 -5.76
CA CYS A 334 5.51 -1.62 -6.76
C CYS A 334 4.86 -2.94 -7.16
N ASP A 335 3.88 -2.88 -8.06
CA ASP A 335 3.26 -4.07 -8.66
C ASP A 335 4.15 -4.64 -9.79
N LEU A 336 4.73 -5.81 -9.54
CA LEU A 336 5.67 -6.47 -10.45
C LEU A 336 4.99 -6.94 -11.75
N ASP A 337 3.67 -7.03 -11.80
CA ASP A 337 2.95 -7.39 -13.03
C ASP A 337 3.16 -6.35 -14.14
N TYR A 338 3.39 -5.07 -13.79
CA TYR A 338 3.71 -4.05 -14.78
C TYR A 338 5.01 -4.34 -15.54
N LEU A 339 5.97 -4.99 -14.86
CA LEU A 339 7.25 -5.38 -15.46
C LEU A 339 7.05 -6.40 -16.58
N LYS A 340 5.95 -7.16 -16.65
CA LYS A 340 5.68 -8.10 -17.75
C LYS A 340 5.58 -7.39 -19.11
N THR A 341 5.23 -6.10 -19.11
CA THR A 341 5.08 -5.28 -20.33
C THR A 341 6.26 -4.33 -20.58
N LEU A 342 7.25 -4.30 -19.68
CA LEU A 342 8.39 -3.40 -19.77
C LEU A 342 9.37 -3.87 -20.87
N PRO A 343 9.81 -2.98 -21.79
CA PRO A 343 10.81 -3.32 -22.78
C PRO A 343 12.09 -3.89 -22.15
N GLU A 344 12.72 -4.85 -22.82
CA GLU A 344 13.91 -5.54 -22.29
C GLU A 344 15.08 -4.59 -22.03
N GLY A 345 15.29 -3.59 -22.89
CA GLY A 345 16.31 -2.57 -22.68
C GLY A 345 16.14 -1.81 -21.37
N GLU A 346 14.93 -1.32 -21.11
CA GLU A 346 14.55 -0.61 -19.87
C GLU A 346 14.69 -1.49 -18.63
N TYR A 347 14.26 -2.76 -18.73
CA TYR A 347 14.41 -3.73 -17.65
C TYR A 347 15.89 -3.96 -17.32
N ARG A 348 16.72 -4.15 -18.35
CA ARG A 348 18.16 -4.38 -18.21
C ARG A 348 18.91 -3.17 -17.66
N ALA A 349 18.56 -1.97 -18.11
CA ALA A 349 19.19 -0.72 -17.65
C ALA A 349 19.00 -0.52 -16.14
N ALA A 350 17.81 -0.83 -15.62
CA ALA A 350 17.50 -0.68 -14.19
C ALA A 350 18.40 -1.51 -13.25
N TRP A 351 18.98 -2.62 -13.73
CA TRP A 351 19.92 -3.42 -12.94
C TRP A 351 21.20 -2.67 -12.61
N GLY A 352 21.59 -1.66 -13.38
CA GLY A 352 22.72 -0.78 -13.05
C GLY A 352 22.53 -0.14 -11.68
N GLU A 353 21.33 0.39 -11.40
CA GLU A 353 20.98 1.00 -10.12
C GLU A 353 20.88 -0.02 -8.98
N ILE A 354 20.33 -1.21 -9.25
CA ILE A 354 20.25 -2.29 -8.25
C ILE A 354 21.66 -2.77 -7.85
N ILE A 355 22.54 -2.95 -8.83
CA ILE A 355 23.95 -3.32 -8.60
C ILE A 355 24.68 -2.20 -7.85
N LYS A 356 24.42 -0.94 -8.19
CA LYS A 356 24.95 0.22 -7.47
C LYS A 356 24.59 0.13 -5.98
N CYS A 357 23.32 -0.09 -5.64
CA CYS A 357 22.89 -0.26 -4.24
C CYS A 357 23.63 -1.38 -3.53
N ALA A 358 23.82 -2.53 -4.20
CA ALA A 358 24.55 -3.66 -3.65
C ALA A 358 26.01 -3.31 -3.33
N VAL A 359 26.72 -2.74 -4.30
CA VAL A 359 28.14 -2.36 -4.18
C VAL A 359 28.35 -1.21 -3.19
N ALA A 360 27.39 -0.27 -3.15
CA ALA A 360 27.41 0.88 -2.27
C ALA A 360 27.35 0.53 -0.78
N GLY A 361 26.66 -0.56 -0.40
CA GLY A 361 26.56 -0.89 1.02
C GLY A 361 25.64 -2.04 1.42
N ASP A 362 25.23 -2.93 0.51
CA ASP A 362 24.42 -4.10 0.86
C ASP A 362 25.05 -5.40 0.34
N ARG A 363 25.87 -6.01 1.21
CA ARG A 363 26.59 -7.25 0.89
C ARG A 363 25.66 -8.41 0.55
N GLN A 364 24.56 -8.55 1.26
CA GLN A 364 23.66 -9.67 1.01
C GLN A 364 22.84 -9.43 -0.28
N LEU A 365 22.51 -8.18 -0.64
CA LEU A 365 21.98 -7.89 -1.98
C LEU A 365 22.98 -8.29 -3.07
N PHE A 366 24.27 -8.03 -2.86
CA PHE A 366 25.32 -8.44 -3.79
C PHE A 366 25.39 -9.96 -3.95
N ASP A 367 25.34 -10.70 -2.85
CA ASP A 367 25.37 -12.16 -2.86
C ASP A 367 24.09 -12.75 -3.51
N ASP A 368 22.92 -12.16 -3.24
CA ASP A 368 21.63 -12.53 -3.85
C ASP A 368 21.66 -12.33 -5.39
N LEU A 369 22.18 -11.18 -5.86
CA LEU A 369 22.34 -10.89 -7.29
C LEU A 369 23.24 -11.89 -7.99
N ARG A 370 24.33 -12.30 -7.33
CA ARG A 370 25.27 -13.29 -7.88
C ARG A 370 24.62 -14.67 -7.99
N ALA A 371 23.86 -15.07 -6.97
CA ALA A 371 23.20 -16.37 -6.92
C ALA A 371 22.01 -16.48 -7.89
N ALA A 372 21.26 -15.39 -8.07
CA ALA A 372 19.97 -15.41 -8.76
C ALA A 372 19.97 -14.72 -10.15
N ARG A 373 21.15 -14.47 -10.74
CA ARG A 373 21.29 -13.71 -12.00
C ARG A 373 20.34 -14.16 -13.12
N SER A 374 20.29 -15.46 -13.40
CA SER A 374 19.46 -15.99 -14.49
C SER A 374 17.96 -15.79 -14.22
N ALA A 375 17.52 -16.07 -12.98
CA ALA A 375 16.14 -15.90 -12.56
C ALA A 375 15.71 -14.42 -12.53
N ALA A 376 16.62 -13.54 -12.08
CA ALA A 376 16.45 -12.10 -12.10
C ALA A 376 16.26 -11.57 -13.53
N LEU A 377 17.14 -11.94 -14.47
CA LEU A 377 17.00 -11.53 -15.87
C LEU A 377 15.78 -12.19 -16.55
N GLY A 378 15.39 -13.38 -16.11
CA GLY A 378 14.18 -14.09 -16.53
C GLY A 378 12.87 -13.55 -15.94
N ARG A 379 12.94 -12.50 -15.11
CA ARG A 379 11.77 -11.88 -14.45
C ARG A 379 11.00 -12.83 -13.52
N GLU A 380 11.67 -13.79 -12.89
CA GLU A 380 11.04 -14.72 -11.95
C GLU A 380 10.57 -13.97 -10.69
N GLU A 381 9.26 -13.93 -10.46
CA GLU A 381 8.62 -13.05 -9.47
C GLU A 381 9.25 -13.17 -8.07
N PRO A 382 9.45 -14.37 -7.48
CA PRO A 382 9.92 -14.43 -6.10
C PRO A 382 11.35 -13.90 -5.94
N VAL A 383 12.15 -13.97 -7.00
CA VAL A 383 13.52 -13.45 -7.04
C VAL A 383 13.49 -11.94 -7.22
N VAL A 384 12.75 -11.45 -8.23
CA VAL A 384 12.64 -10.01 -8.51
C VAL A 384 12.04 -9.27 -7.30
N ARG A 385 11.00 -9.81 -6.68
CA ARG A 385 10.37 -9.24 -5.49
C ARG A 385 11.34 -9.03 -4.35
N ARG A 386 12.11 -10.05 -3.99
CA ARG A 386 13.12 -9.97 -2.91
C ARG A 386 14.19 -8.94 -3.21
N ILE A 387 14.71 -8.92 -4.45
CA ILE A 387 15.74 -7.97 -4.88
C ILE A 387 15.21 -6.54 -4.85
N VAL A 388 14.03 -6.29 -5.43
CA VAL A 388 13.41 -4.95 -5.47
C VAL A 388 13.13 -4.47 -4.06
N ALA A 389 12.54 -5.30 -3.20
CA ALA A 389 12.28 -4.95 -1.81
C ALA A 389 13.56 -4.57 -1.06
N ARG A 390 14.65 -5.32 -1.26
CA ARG A 390 15.93 -5.06 -0.62
C ARG A 390 16.61 -3.78 -1.14
N ALA A 391 16.61 -3.58 -2.44
CA ALA A 391 17.14 -2.35 -3.05
C ALA A 391 16.34 -1.11 -2.60
N ALA A 392 15.01 -1.21 -2.58
CA ALA A 392 14.13 -0.17 -2.07
C ALA A 392 14.37 0.11 -0.59
N ALA A 393 14.53 -0.92 0.25
CA ALA A 393 14.84 -0.76 1.68
C ALA A 393 16.21 -0.10 1.92
N PHE A 394 17.22 -0.45 1.12
CA PHE A 394 18.52 0.21 1.15
C PHE A 394 18.38 1.71 0.85
N LYS A 395 17.68 2.07 -0.22
CA LYS A 395 17.46 3.47 -0.59
C LYS A 395 16.59 4.22 0.43
N ALA A 396 15.53 3.60 0.92
CA ALA A 396 14.64 4.18 1.93
C ALA A 396 15.38 4.56 3.22
N ARG A 397 16.30 3.71 3.68
CA ARG A 397 17.16 3.99 4.86
C ARG A 397 18.07 5.19 4.63
N ILE A 398 18.75 5.27 3.49
CA ILE A 398 19.59 6.44 3.15
C ILE A 398 18.75 7.72 3.04
N VAL A 399 17.54 7.62 2.47
CA VAL A 399 16.60 8.73 2.38
C VAL A 399 16.13 9.20 3.76
N ALA A 400 15.85 8.29 4.68
CA ALA A 400 15.43 8.61 6.04
C ALA A 400 16.54 9.35 6.82
N GLU A 401 17.81 8.97 6.60
CA GLU A 401 18.98 9.63 7.21
C GLU A 401 19.25 11.04 6.65
N ASP A 402 18.94 11.29 5.37
CA ASP A 402 19.07 12.62 4.74
C ASP A 402 17.89 12.93 3.79
N PRO A 403 16.73 13.37 4.30
CA PRO A 403 15.52 13.59 3.49
C PRO A 403 15.65 14.71 2.45
N HIS A 404 16.52 15.69 2.69
CA HIS A 404 16.69 16.88 1.86
C HIS A 404 17.93 16.84 0.96
N ASP A 405 18.64 15.71 0.93
CA ASP A 405 19.83 15.51 0.09
C ASP A 405 20.89 16.59 0.27
N ARG A 406 21.27 16.86 1.53
CA ARG A 406 22.24 17.91 1.85
C ARG A 406 23.66 17.39 2.01
N ASN A 407 23.86 16.15 2.47
CA ASN A 407 25.20 15.64 2.80
C ASN A 407 25.35 14.09 2.76
N GLY A 408 24.30 13.31 3.05
CA GLY A 408 24.38 11.87 3.34
C GLY A 408 24.17 10.94 2.13
N ARG A 409 23.62 11.44 1.01
CA ARG A 409 23.30 10.59 -0.15
C ARG A 409 24.42 10.45 -1.19
N ALA A 410 25.62 10.96 -0.93
CA ALA A 410 26.73 10.92 -1.91
C ALA A 410 27.04 9.49 -2.39
N VAL A 411 26.82 8.49 -1.54
CA VAL A 411 26.97 7.07 -1.90
C VAL A 411 26.04 6.64 -3.04
N LEU A 412 24.86 7.24 -3.16
CA LEU A 412 23.93 6.98 -4.27
C LEU A 412 24.43 7.54 -5.60
N ASN A 413 25.46 8.40 -5.62
CA ASN A 413 26.08 8.88 -6.85
C ASN A 413 27.23 7.98 -7.33
N TYR A 414 27.44 6.81 -6.71
CA TYR A 414 28.45 5.88 -7.16
C TYR A 414 28.29 5.55 -8.66
N GLY A 415 29.36 5.71 -9.43
CA GLY A 415 29.39 5.52 -10.89
C GLY A 415 28.83 6.68 -11.72
N HIS A 416 28.03 7.59 -11.15
CA HIS A 416 27.31 8.61 -11.91
C HIS A 416 28.22 9.66 -12.57
N THR A 417 29.37 10.00 -11.96
CA THR A 417 30.33 10.94 -12.56
C THR A 417 30.84 10.44 -13.92
N VAL A 418 31.12 9.13 -14.02
CA VAL A 418 31.61 8.51 -15.26
C VAL A 418 30.45 8.30 -16.24
N ALA A 419 29.32 7.80 -15.76
CA ALA A 419 28.13 7.58 -16.59
C ALA A 419 27.65 8.88 -17.26
N HIS A 420 27.59 9.99 -16.52
CA HIS A 420 27.16 11.28 -17.06
C HIS A 420 28.09 11.80 -18.17
N ALA A 421 29.41 11.60 -18.02
CA ALA A 421 30.37 11.94 -19.06
C ALA A 421 30.17 11.08 -20.32
N MET A 422 29.87 9.79 -20.15
CA MET A 422 29.56 8.88 -21.27
C MET A 422 28.25 9.25 -21.97
N GLU A 423 27.16 9.49 -21.24
CA GLU A 423 25.86 9.91 -21.79
C GLU A 423 25.99 11.24 -22.53
N THR A 424 26.77 12.18 -22.01
CA THR A 424 27.01 13.47 -22.67
C THR A 424 27.82 13.29 -23.96
N ALA A 425 28.79 12.38 -23.98
CA ALA A 425 29.64 12.13 -25.15
C ALA A 425 28.96 11.29 -26.23
N LEU A 426 28.09 10.34 -25.85
CA LEU A 426 27.45 9.38 -26.75
C LEU A 426 26.03 9.80 -27.17
N GLY A 427 25.42 10.74 -26.46
CA GLY A 427 24.01 11.08 -26.59
C GLY A 427 23.11 10.30 -25.62
N TYR A 428 21.91 10.82 -25.36
CA TYR A 428 20.90 10.15 -24.54
C TYR A 428 20.04 9.21 -25.41
N GLY A 429 19.86 7.97 -24.95
CA GLY A 429 19.15 6.89 -25.65
C GLY A 429 20.10 5.84 -26.21
#